data_AF-A0A3M1RMZ5-F1
#
_entry.id   AF-A0A3M1RMZ5-F1
#
_cell.length_a   1.000
_cell.length_b   1.000
_cell.length_c   1.000
_cell.angle_alpha   90.00
_cell.angle_beta   90.00
_cell.angle_gamma   90.00
#
_symmetry.space_group_name_H-M   'P 1'
#
loop_
_entity.id
_entity.type
_entity.pdbx_description
1 polymer ?
#
loop_
_entity_poly.entity_id
_entity_poly.type
_entity_poly.pdbx_seq_one_letter_code
_entity_poly.pdbx_strand_id
1 'polypeptide(L)' 'MKRWLPVWLALCLSLFPFSVGVAAPLPVVATFSILADLVQNVGGEQISLHTLVGPTG' A
#
# COMPACT_ATOMS: atom_id res chain seq x y z
N MET A 1 -39.76 21.60 11.42
CA MET A 1 -38.32 21.83 11.12
C MET A 1 -37.44 20.57 11.20
N LYS A 2 -37.87 19.48 11.86
CA LYS A 2 -37.04 18.28 12.14
C LYS A 2 -36.87 17.26 10.98
N ARG A 3 -37.59 17.43 9.86
CA ARG A 3 -37.54 16.55 8.66
C ARG A 3 -36.33 16.78 7.75
N TRP A 4 -35.66 17.93 7.87
CA TRP A 4 -34.50 18.30 7.03
C TRP A 4 -33.17 17.95 7.68
N LEU A 5 -33.19 17.59 8.97
CA LEU A 5 -32.02 17.16 9.73
C LEU A 5 -31.24 15.99 9.09
N PRO A 6 -31.88 14.90 8.59
CA PRO A 6 -31.13 13.78 8.02
C PRO A 6 -30.50 14.12 6.66
N VAL A 7 -31.12 15.01 5.89
CA VAL A 7 -30.60 15.48 4.59
C VAL A 7 -29.31 16.28 4.81
N TRP A 8 -29.30 17.16 5.80
CA TRP A 8 -28.10 17.91 6.18
C TRP A 8 -27.00 17.02 6.74
N LEU A 9 -27.35 15.99 7.52
CA LEU A 9 -26.38 15.04 8.05
C LEU A 9 -25.70 14.22 6.94
N ALA A 10 -26.47 13.73 5.97
CA ALA A 10 -25.94 12.99 4.83
C ALA A 10 -25.06 13.87 3.93
N LEU A 11 -25.45 15.12 3.72
CA LEU A 11 -24.67 16.10 2.96
C LEU A 11 -23.33 16.45 3.65
N CYS A 12 -23.34 16.61 4.98
CA CYS A 12 -22.10 16.80 5.73
C CYS A 12 -21.19 15.56 5.65
N LEU A 13 -21.75 14.35 5.69
CA LEU A 13 -20.97 13.12 5.67
C LEU A 13 -20.33 12.86 4.31
N SER A 14 -20.99 13.24 3.20
CA SER A 14 -20.44 13.07 1.84
C SER A 14 -19.30 14.05 1.52
N LEU A 15 -19.19 15.15 2.28
CA LEU A 15 -18.12 16.14 2.12
C LEU A 15 -16.84 15.77 2.90
N PHE A 16 -16.85 14.68 3.68
CA PHE A 16 -15.69 14.26 4.45
C PHE A 16 -14.72 13.46 3.57
N PRO A 17 -13.51 13.97 3.27
CA PRO A 17 -12.53 13.24 2.50
C PRO A 17 -12.06 12.02 3.31
N PHE A 18 -12.39 10.82 2.84
CA PHE A 18 -11.91 9.59 3.44
C PHE A 18 -10.49 9.30 2.93
N SER A 19 -9.47 9.65 3.70
CA SER A 19 -8.09 9.34 3.36
C SER A 19 -7.76 7.90 3.72
N VAL A 20 -7.76 7.01 2.74
CA VAL A 20 -7.22 5.65 2.91
C VAL A 20 -5.69 5.76 2.88
N GLY A 21 -5.06 5.67 4.05
CA GLY A 21 -3.60 5.62 4.15
C GLY A 21 -3.09 4.26 3.71
N VAL A 22 -2.44 4.20 2.54
CA VAL A 22 -1.67 3.03 2.10
C VAL A 22 -0.24 3.17 2.62
N ALA A 23 0.27 2.13 3.29
CA ALA A 23 1.66 2.11 3.72
C ALA A 23 2.58 2.05 2.49
N ALA A 24 3.68 2.82 2.53
CA ALA A 24 4.69 2.74 1.47
C ALA A 24 5.38 1.37 1.51
N PRO A 25 5.75 0.79 0.35
CA PRO A 25 6.49 -0.47 0.31
C PRO A 25 7.82 -0.39 1.05
N LEU A 26 8.16 -1.45 1.78
CA LEU A 26 9.40 -1.55 2.55
C LEU A 26 10.60 -1.75 1.61
N PRO A 27 11.65 -0.92 1.66
CA PRO A 27 12.84 -1.11 0.82
C PRO A 27 13.66 -2.30 1.31
N VAL A 28 13.96 -3.24 0.42
CA VAL A 28 14.73 -4.46 0.72
C VAL A 28 15.81 -4.66 -0.34
N VAL A 29 17.01 -5.05 0.09
CA VAL A 29 18.12 -5.39 -0.81
C VAL A 29 18.48 -6.86 -0.65
N ALA A 30 18.42 -7.62 -1.73
CA ALA A 30 18.89 -8.99 -1.81
C ALA A 30 20.28 -9.05 -2.43
N THR A 31 21.15 -9.91 -1.90
CA THR A 31 22.53 -10.05 -2.41
C THR A 31 22.58 -10.73 -3.78
N PHE A 32 21.78 -11.77 -4.01
CA PHE A 32 21.73 -12.51 -5.27
C PHE A 32 20.32 -12.99 -5.61
N SER A 33 20.13 -13.37 -6.87
CA SER A 33 18.80 -13.57 -7.45
C SER A 33 17.96 -14.67 -6.80
N ILE A 34 18.55 -15.77 -6.32
CA ILE A 34 17.79 -16.81 -5.60
C ILE A 34 17.16 -16.26 -4.30
N LEU A 35 17.87 -15.39 -3.56
CA LEU A 35 17.30 -14.74 -2.39
C LEU A 35 16.26 -13.69 -2.78
N ALA A 36 16.46 -13.02 -3.92
CA ALA A 36 15.48 -12.08 -4.45
C ALA A 36 14.14 -12.79 -4.74
N ASP A 37 14.18 -13.97 -5.38
CA ASP A 37 12.97 -14.76 -5.66
C ASP A 37 12.25 -15.19 -4.37
N LEU A 38 13.00 -15.63 -3.36
CA LEU A 38 12.43 -15.98 -2.05
C LEU A 38 11.77 -14.76 -1.39
N VAL A 39 12.49 -13.64 -1.34
CA VAL A 39 12.03 -12.40 -0.70
C VAL A 39 10.81 -11.84 -1.42
N GLN A 40 10.76 -11.89 -2.76
CA GLN A 40 9.62 -11.44 -3.54
C GLN A 40 8.37 -12.29 -3.28
N ASN A 41 8.51 -13.61 -3.17
CA ASN A 41 7.41 -14.51 -2.84
C ASN A 41 6.84 -14.27 -1.43
N VAL A 42 7.68 -13.89 -0.46
CA VAL A 42 7.26 -13.61 0.91
C VAL A 42 6.71 -12.19 1.08
N GLY A 43 7.41 -11.19 0.52
CA GLY A 43 7.08 -9.78 0.70
C GLY A 43 6.02 -9.23 -0.25
N GLY A 44 5.82 -9.87 -1.42
CA GLY A 44 4.79 -9.47 -2.38
C GLY A 44 4.85 -7.98 -2.75
N GLU A 45 3.67 -7.34 -2.79
CA GLU A 45 3.51 -5.91 -3.08
C GLU A 45 3.87 -4.99 -1.91
N GLN A 46 4.14 -5.55 -0.72
CA GLN A 46 4.46 -4.77 0.48
C GLN A 46 5.93 -4.33 0.52
N ILE A 47 6.76 -4.81 -0.42
CA ILE A 47 8.19 -4.52 -0.47
C ILE A 47 8.59 -3.88 -1.81
N SER A 48 9.69 -3.12 -1.78
CA SER A 48 10.41 -2.65 -2.96
C SER A 48 11.79 -3.32 -2.96
N LEU A 49 11.95 -4.31 -3.83
CA LEU A 49 13.12 -5.18 -3.84
C LEU A 49 14.18 -4.73 -4.85
N HIS A 50 15.44 -4.66 -4.41
CA HIS A 50 16.61 -4.46 -5.27
C HIS A 50 17.58 -5.62 -5.11
N THR A 51 18.16 -6.11 -6.22
CA THR A 51 19.10 -7.25 -6.21
C THR A 51 20.49 -6.80 -6.63
N LEU A 52 21.50 -7.10 -5.82
CA LEU A 52 22.89 -6.70 -6.07
C LEU A 52 23.55 -7.54 -7.19
N VAL A 53 23.26 -8.84 -7.24
CA VAL A 53 23.78 -9.76 -8.25
C VAL A 53 22.65 -10.41 -9.04
N GLY A 54 22.64 -10.17 -10.35
CA GLY A 54 21.64 -10.69 -11.27
C GLY A 54 21.72 -12.21 -11.49
N PRO A 55 20.77 -12.79 -12.25
CA PRO A 55 20.62 -14.25 -12.37
C PRO A 55 21.82 -14.97 -13.00
N THR A 56 22.69 -14.24 -13.70
CA THR A 56 23.87 -14.78 -14.40
C THR A 56 25.17 -14.63 -13.62
N GLY A 57 25.15 -13.99 -12.43
CA GLY A 57 26.37 -13.54 -11.76
C GLY A 57 26.93 -12.26 -12.37
#